data_AF-A0A5K3F022-F1
#
_entry.id   AF-A0A5K3F022-F1
#
_cell.length_a   1.000
_cell.length_b   1.000
_cell.length_c   1.000
_cell.angle_alpha   90.00
_cell.angle_beta   90.00
_cell.angle_gamma   90.00
#
_symmetry.space_group_name_H-M   'P 1'
#
loop_
_entity.id
_entity.type
_entity.pdbx_description
1 polymer ?
#
loop_
_entity_poly.entity_id
_entity_poly.type
_entity_poly.pdbx_seq_one_letter_code
_entity_poly.pdbx_strand_id
1 'polypeptide(L)'
;AVVYSDKFSPEEAQLLKQKGVLIVFESGESPFHVPFLDRAQLKLIDLFNTYLADSSVPYMYPMFFRNTKPKLKFTDEEKAAMLAKNKVYLLPSYHKERTKLIAWVVSNTQPKNIRAEFAAGISEFIIVDIYGRGGTEFPPELDAFQWLSENYKFYLAFENSNCRNYITEKATVNALKYVKLSSITRNPLTAIFFSIES
;
A
#
# COMPACT_ATOMS: atom_id res chain seq x y z
N ALA A 1 -13.79 -20.56 -13.52
CA ALA A 1 -13.92 -19.12 -13.79
C ALA A 1 -12.76 -18.70 -14.68
N VAL A 2 -12.93 -17.65 -15.48
CA VAL A 2 -11.85 -16.95 -16.21
C VAL A 2 -11.75 -15.55 -15.63
N VAL A 3 -10.51 -15.09 -15.42
CA VAL A 3 -10.22 -13.81 -14.77
C VAL A 3 -9.58 -12.88 -15.79
N TYR A 4 -10.10 -11.66 -15.90
CA TYR A 4 -9.59 -10.61 -16.76
C TYR A 4 -9.11 -9.43 -15.93
N SER A 5 -7.93 -8.91 -16.25
CA SER A 5 -7.37 -7.69 -15.66
C SER A 5 -7.39 -6.50 -16.63
N ASP A 6 -7.84 -6.73 -17.86
CA ASP A 6 -7.95 -5.75 -18.94
C ASP A 6 -9.23 -6.02 -19.76
N LYS A 7 -9.44 -5.22 -20.80
CA LYS A 7 -10.47 -5.43 -21.82
C LYS A 7 -10.40 -6.86 -22.35
N PHE A 8 -11.57 -7.43 -22.55
CA PHE A 8 -11.77 -8.77 -23.12
C PHE A 8 -12.82 -8.74 -24.23
N SER A 9 -12.79 -9.72 -25.14
CA SER A 9 -13.82 -9.87 -26.17
C SER A 9 -15.16 -10.25 -25.54
N PRO A 10 -16.23 -9.48 -25.77
CA PRO A 10 -17.57 -9.85 -25.34
C PRO A 10 -18.03 -11.17 -25.96
N GLU A 11 -17.67 -11.46 -27.21
CA GLU A 11 -18.05 -12.68 -27.93
C GLU A 11 -17.42 -13.93 -27.29
N GLU A 12 -16.12 -13.87 -26.99
CA GLU A 12 -15.41 -14.96 -26.31
C GLU A 12 -15.95 -15.18 -24.90
N ALA A 13 -16.17 -14.09 -24.15
CA ALA A 13 -16.75 -14.17 -22.82
C ALA A 13 -18.17 -14.77 -22.84
N GLN A 14 -19.00 -14.41 -23.82
CA GLN A 14 -20.33 -14.99 -24.00
C GLN A 14 -20.25 -16.51 -24.26
N LEU A 15 -19.32 -16.96 -25.11
CA LEU A 15 -19.12 -18.38 -25.39
C LEU A 15 -18.66 -19.14 -24.14
N LEU A 16 -17.78 -18.55 -23.33
CA LEU A 16 -17.35 -19.12 -22.05
C LEU A 16 -18.52 -19.23 -21.08
N LYS A 17 -19.37 -18.20 -20.98
CA LYS A 17 -20.58 -18.24 -20.15
C LYS A 17 -21.55 -19.35 -20.56
N GLN A 18 -21.73 -19.58 -21.87
CA GLN A 18 -22.55 -20.70 -22.37
C GLN A 18 -22.02 -22.07 -21.93
N LYS A 19 -20.71 -22.18 -21.65
CA LYS A 19 -20.07 -23.38 -21.10
C LYS A 19 -20.11 -23.44 -19.57
N GLY A 20 -20.83 -22.54 -18.91
CA GLY A 20 -20.94 -22.45 -17.46
C GLY A 20 -19.72 -21.81 -16.78
N VAL A 21 -18.85 -21.12 -17.52
CA VAL A 21 -17.67 -20.46 -16.96
C VAL A 21 -18.06 -19.08 -16.43
N LEU A 22 -17.78 -18.82 -15.15
CA LEU A 22 -17.90 -17.49 -14.55
C LEU A 22 -16.84 -16.54 -15.12
N ILE A 23 -17.25 -15.32 -15.42
CA ILE A 23 -16.38 -14.23 -15.87
C ILE A 23 -16.09 -13.31 -14.69
N VAL A 24 -14.82 -13.18 -14.34
CA VAL A 24 -14.36 -12.35 -13.22
C VAL A 24 -13.51 -11.23 -13.78
N PHE A 25 -13.75 -10.00 -13.32
CA PHE A 25 -12.85 -8.89 -13.57
C PHE A 25 -12.09 -8.55 -12.30
N GLU A 26 -10.76 -8.45 -12.39
CA GLU A 26 -9.91 -8.14 -11.25
C GLU A 26 -9.09 -6.87 -11.45
N SER A 27 -8.94 -6.11 -10.36
CA SER A 27 -7.99 -5.00 -10.31
C SER A 27 -7.62 -4.60 -8.89
N GLY A 28 -6.32 -4.61 -8.60
CA GLY A 28 -5.76 -3.98 -7.41
C GLY A 28 -5.58 -2.46 -7.55
N GLU A 29 -5.83 -1.89 -8.72
CA GLU A 29 -5.55 -0.47 -9.01
C GLU A 29 -6.71 0.46 -8.64
N SER A 30 -6.39 1.74 -8.41
CA SER A 30 -7.41 2.78 -8.22
C SER A 30 -8.29 2.95 -9.47
N PRO A 31 -9.55 3.42 -9.37
CA PRO A 31 -10.46 3.58 -10.50
C PRO A 31 -9.92 4.42 -11.66
N PHE A 32 -8.95 5.31 -11.40
CA PHE A 32 -8.31 6.10 -12.44
C PHE A 32 -7.25 5.35 -13.27
N HIS A 33 -6.80 4.20 -12.78
CA HIS A 33 -5.77 3.35 -13.39
C HIS A 33 -6.32 1.99 -13.83
N VAL A 34 -7.59 1.70 -13.55
CA VAL A 34 -8.32 0.54 -14.09
C VAL A 34 -8.61 0.78 -15.58
N PRO A 35 -8.45 -0.24 -16.44
CA PRO A 35 -8.81 -0.12 -17.85
C PRO A 35 -10.31 0.16 -18.01
N PHE A 36 -10.65 1.06 -18.94
CA PHE A 36 -12.04 1.34 -19.26
C PHE A 36 -12.69 0.12 -19.90
N LEU A 37 -13.77 -0.38 -19.29
CA LEU A 37 -14.63 -1.42 -19.85
C LEU A 37 -15.91 -0.80 -20.40
N ASP A 38 -16.31 -1.21 -21.60
CA ASP A 38 -17.57 -0.75 -22.17
C ASP A 38 -18.78 -1.46 -21.53
N ARG A 39 -19.99 -1.00 -21.88
CA ARG A 39 -21.23 -1.55 -21.33
C ARG A 39 -21.46 -3.03 -21.68
N ALA A 40 -20.94 -3.52 -22.80
CA ALA A 40 -21.11 -4.92 -23.19
C ALA A 40 -20.23 -5.81 -22.31
N GLN A 41 -18.97 -5.41 -22.11
CA GLN A 41 -18.04 -6.08 -21.20
C GLN A 41 -18.55 -6.08 -19.77
N LEU A 42 -18.99 -4.93 -19.25
CA LEU A 42 -19.49 -4.80 -17.88
C LEU A 42 -20.67 -5.72 -17.58
N LYS A 43 -21.58 -5.90 -18.55
CA LYS A 43 -22.75 -6.79 -18.41
C LYS A 43 -22.39 -8.28 -18.34
N LEU A 44 -21.21 -8.65 -18.82
CA LEU A 44 -20.78 -10.05 -18.86
C LEU A 44 -20.04 -10.48 -17.60
N ILE A 45 -19.58 -9.54 -16.78
CA ILE A 45 -18.87 -9.81 -15.52
C ILE A 45 -19.86 -10.36 -14.48
N ASP A 46 -19.53 -11.54 -13.93
CA ASP A 46 -20.29 -12.16 -12.84
C ASP A 46 -19.78 -11.71 -11.47
N LEU A 47 -18.46 -11.50 -11.33
CA LEU A 47 -17.81 -11.16 -10.07
C LEU A 47 -16.72 -10.11 -10.28
N PHE A 48 -16.59 -9.22 -9.30
CA PHE A 48 -15.48 -8.29 -9.22
C PHE A 48 -14.48 -8.78 -8.16
N ASN A 49 -13.19 -8.78 -8.52
CA ASN A 49 -12.05 -8.99 -7.63
C ASN A 49 -11.22 -7.69 -7.49
N THR A 50 -11.68 -6.75 -6.68
CA THR A 50 -11.08 -5.40 -6.57
C THR A 50 -10.64 -5.07 -5.16
N TYR A 51 -9.82 -4.02 -4.99
CA TYR A 51 -9.34 -3.57 -3.67
C TYR A 51 -10.48 -3.10 -2.73
N LEU A 52 -11.69 -2.89 -3.25
CA LEU A 52 -12.82 -2.45 -2.46
C LEU A 52 -13.31 -3.58 -1.53
N ALA A 53 -13.57 -3.24 -0.27
CA ALA A 53 -14.04 -4.19 0.73
C ALA A 53 -15.43 -4.78 0.43
N ASP A 54 -16.22 -4.15 -0.44
CA ASP A 54 -17.54 -4.62 -0.90
C ASP A 54 -17.47 -5.39 -2.23
N SER A 55 -16.28 -5.65 -2.76
CA SER A 55 -16.08 -6.48 -3.95
C SER A 55 -16.51 -7.93 -3.69
N SER A 56 -17.03 -8.62 -4.72
CA SER A 56 -17.50 -10.01 -4.61
C SER A 56 -16.42 -10.95 -4.07
N VAL A 57 -15.18 -10.70 -4.47
CA VAL A 57 -13.95 -11.20 -3.84
C VAL A 57 -13.06 -9.97 -3.60
N PRO A 58 -12.62 -9.67 -2.38
CA PRO A 58 -11.73 -8.52 -2.18
C PRO A 58 -10.29 -8.86 -2.57
N TYR A 59 -9.63 -7.96 -3.32
CA TYR A 59 -8.19 -8.00 -3.56
C TYR A 59 -7.46 -7.54 -2.29
N MET A 60 -6.87 -8.49 -1.58
CA MET A 60 -6.35 -8.26 -0.24
C MET A 60 -4.90 -7.76 -0.27
N TYR A 61 -4.69 -6.47 0.01
CA TYR A 61 -3.38 -5.94 0.38
C TYR A 61 -3.08 -6.28 1.86
N PRO A 62 -3.49 -5.49 2.87
CA PRO A 62 -3.68 -5.98 4.24
C PRO A 62 -5.17 -6.17 4.59
N MET A 63 -5.47 -7.11 5.48
CA MET A 63 -6.79 -7.19 6.11
C MET A 63 -6.79 -6.46 7.45
N PHE A 64 -7.43 -5.29 7.51
CA PHE A 64 -7.69 -4.63 8.78
C PHE A 64 -9.01 -5.13 9.35
N PHE A 65 -8.94 -5.90 10.43
CA PHE A 65 -10.15 -6.30 11.15
C PHE A 65 -10.62 -5.14 12.03
N ARG A 66 -11.87 -4.71 11.83
CA ARG A 66 -12.51 -3.74 12.73
C ARG A 66 -12.50 -4.34 14.13
N ASN A 67 -11.97 -3.59 15.10
CA ASN A 67 -12.09 -3.98 16.49
C ASN A 67 -13.58 -4.04 16.87
N THR A 68 -14.11 -5.25 17.04
CA THR A 68 -15.53 -5.53 17.38
C THR A 68 -15.88 -5.11 18.81
N LYS A 69 -14.89 -4.68 19.60
CA LYS A 69 -15.04 -4.07 20.92
C LYS A 69 -14.55 -2.61 20.90
N PRO A 70 -15.25 -1.70 20.18
CA PRO A 70 -14.79 -0.31 20.02
C PRO A 70 -14.78 0.52 21.31
N LYS A 71 -15.36 -0.01 22.41
CA LYS A 71 -15.29 0.58 23.76
C LYS A 71 -13.97 0.27 24.49
N LEU A 72 -13.13 -0.63 23.97
CA LEU A 72 -11.76 -0.85 24.43
C LEU A 72 -10.80 0.14 23.75
N LYS A 73 -11.13 1.45 23.83
CA LYS A 73 -10.14 2.48 23.55
C LYS A 73 -9.27 2.56 24.80
N PHE A 74 -7.95 2.72 24.61
CA PHE A 74 -7.09 3.08 25.72
C PHE A 74 -7.65 4.32 26.41
N THR A 75 -7.76 4.30 27.74
CA THR A 75 -8.11 5.49 28.51
C THR A 75 -7.04 6.55 28.33
N ASP A 76 -7.33 7.80 28.68
CA ASP A 76 -6.34 8.86 28.57
C ASP A 76 -5.16 8.63 29.52
N GLU A 77 -5.40 7.99 30.67
CA GLU A 77 -4.36 7.53 31.60
C GLU A 77 -3.52 6.40 30.99
N GLU A 78 -4.13 5.43 30.32
CA GLU A 78 -3.39 4.36 29.63
C GLU A 78 -2.53 4.92 28.49
N LYS A 79 -3.06 5.87 27.71
CA LYS A 79 -2.29 6.58 26.69
C LYS A 79 -1.13 7.35 27.30
N ALA A 80 -1.38 8.11 28.37
CA ALA A 80 -0.35 8.88 29.07
C ALA A 80 0.75 7.96 29.65
N ALA A 81 0.36 6.85 30.27
CA ALA A 81 1.29 5.85 30.78
C ALA A 81 2.08 5.16 29.66
N MET A 82 1.45 4.90 28.51
CA MET A 82 2.13 4.40 27.32
C MET A 82 3.13 5.42 26.77
N LEU A 83 2.79 6.70 26.73
CA LEU A 83 3.65 7.78 26.21
C LEU A 83 4.82 8.11 27.14
N ALA A 84 4.63 7.99 28.46
CA ALA A 84 5.66 8.25 29.47
C ALA A 84 6.76 7.16 29.51
N LYS A 85 6.51 5.97 28.95
CA LYS A 85 7.50 4.89 28.90
C LYS A 85 8.50 5.11 27.77
N ASN A 86 9.79 4.90 28.07
CA ASN A 86 10.81 4.81 27.02
C ASN A 86 10.56 3.55 26.16
N LYS A 87 10.20 3.76 24.90
CA LYS A 87 9.91 2.70 23.93
C LYS A 87 11.06 2.40 22.97
N VAL A 88 12.29 2.84 23.26
CA VAL A 88 13.45 2.56 22.39
C VAL A 88 13.67 1.05 22.21
N TYR A 89 13.28 0.22 23.18
CA TYR A 89 13.31 -1.24 23.05
C TYR A 89 12.34 -1.77 21.97
N LEU A 90 11.36 -0.97 21.54
CA LEU A 90 10.47 -1.24 20.41
C LEU A 90 11.06 -0.74 19.08
N LEU A 91 12.36 -0.49 19.00
CA LEU A 91 13.00 -0.17 17.73
C LEU A 91 13.88 -1.35 17.30
N PRO A 92 14.07 -1.58 15.99
CA PRO A 92 15.03 -2.57 15.51
C PRO A 92 16.40 -2.37 16.15
N SER A 93 17.14 -3.47 16.39
CA SER A 93 18.47 -3.41 17.01
C SER A 93 19.43 -2.48 16.27
N TYR A 94 19.29 -2.41 14.94
CA TYR A 94 20.05 -1.55 14.04
C TYR A 94 19.48 -0.12 13.91
N HIS A 95 18.57 0.33 14.80
CA HIS A 95 17.94 1.64 14.67
C HIS A 95 18.93 2.80 14.80
N LYS A 96 19.98 2.66 15.60
CA LYS A 96 20.97 3.72 15.85
C LYS A 96 21.90 3.93 14.65
N GLU A 97 22.09 2.88 13.86
CA GLU A 97 22.94 2.79 12.68
C GLU A 97 22.27 3.41 11.45
N ARG A 98 20.94 3.61 11.50
CA ARG A 98 20.19 4.30 10.45
C ARG A 98 20.52 5.79 10.45
N THR A 99 21.35 6.19 9.49
CA THR A 99 21.77 7.59 9.30
C THR A 99 20.83 8.35 8.37
N LYS A 100 20.13 7.67 7.45
CA LYS A 100 19.23 8.32 6.50
C LYS A 100 17.84 8.50 7.08
N LEU A 101 17.18 9.59 6.69
CA LEU A 101 15.94 10.01 7.35
C LEU A 101 14.70 9.52 6.61
N ILE A 102 14.46 9.98 5.38
CA ILE A 102 13.24 9.69 4.62
C ILE A 102 13.59 9.11 3.25
N ALA A 103 12.98 7.98 2.89
CA ALA A 103 13.00 7.45 1.53
C ALA A 103 11.61 7.49 0.89
N TRP A 104 11.58 7.70 -0.42
CA TRP A 104 10.36 7.59 -1.23
C TRP A 104 10.62 6.76 -2.49
N VAL A 105 9.87 5.66 -2.65
CA VAL A 105 9.96 4.83 -3.85
C VAL A 105 8.77 5.15 -4.76
N VAL A 106 9.06 5.65 -5.95
CA VAL A 106 8.04 6.08 -6.90
C VAL A 106 8.41 5.67 -8.33
N SER A 107 7.45 5.06 -9.02
CA SER A 107 7.59 4.62 -10.41
C SER A 107 6.51 5.17 -11.35
N ASN A 108 5.32 5.49 -10.81
CA ASN A 108 4.25 6.12 -11.58
C ASN A 108 4.46 7.64 -11.69
N THR A 109 4.72 8.11 -12.91
CA THR A 109 4.95 9.52 -13.25
C THR A 109 3.67 10.30 -13.59
N GLN A 110 2.51 9.64 -13.60
CA GLN A 110 1.20 10.23 -13.84
C GLN A 110 0.22 9.90 -12.70
N PRO A 111 0.52 10.29 -11.46
CA PRO A 111 -0.40 10.08 -10.35
C PRO A 111 -1.67 10.92 -10.54
N LYS A 112 -2.74 10.50 -9.85
CA LYS A 112 -4.04 11.20 -9.79
C LYS A 112 -4.23 11.83 -8.41
N ASN A 113 -3.14 12.36 -7.88
CA ASN A 113 -3.08 13.12 -6.64
C ASN A 113 -1.83 14.00 -6.64
N ILE A 114 -1.69 14.79 -5.57
CA ILE A 114 -0.61 15.77 -5.38
C ILE A 114 0.61 15.21 -4.63
N ARG A 115 0.84 13.89 -4.70
CA ARG A 115 1.88 13.24 -3.89
C ARG A 115 3.30 13.74 -4.21
N ALA A 116 3.52 14.18 -5.46
CA ALA A 116 4.82 14.68 -5.90
C ALA A 116 5.08 16.08 -5.33
N GLU A 117 4.08 16.96 -5.38
CA GLU A 117 4.12 18.29 -4.76
C GLU A 117 4.28 18.17 -3.24
N PHE A 118 3.59 17.22 -2.62
CA PHE A 118 3.72 16.97 -1.19
C PHE A 118 5.11 16.47 -0.80
N ALA A 119 5.67 15.52 -1.56
CA ALA A 119 7.05 15.07 -1.37
C ALA A 119 8.05 16.22 -1.57
N ALA A 120 7.85 17.05 -2.61
CA ALA A 120 8.69 18.22 -2.87
C ALA A 120 8.64 19.23 -1.72
N GLY A 121 7.45 19.51 -1.16
CA GLY A 121 7.29 20.38 0.00
C GLY A 121 8.00 19.85 1.25
N ILE A 122 8.03 18.52 1.47
CA ILE A 122 8.83 17.93 2.56
C ILE A 122 10.32 18.13 2.27
N SER A 123 10.75 17.92 1.03
CA SER A 123 12.14 18.04 0.59
C SER A 123 12.73 19.45 0.77
N GLU A 124 11.90 20.49 0.89
CA GLU A 124 12.35 21.85 1.19
C GLU A 124 12.93 21.99 2.61
N PHE A 125 12.50 21.15 3.54
CA PHE A 125 12.88 21.25 4.96
C PHE A 125 13.71 20.06 5.44
N ILE A 126 13.53 18.89 4.83
CA ILE A 126 14.11 17.62 5.28
C ILE A 126 14.60 16.83 4.06
N ILE A 127 15.77 16.20 4.13
CA ILE A 127 16.30 15.37 3.04
C ILE A 127 15.38 14.16 2.80
N VAL A 128 14.86 14.06 1.57
CA VAL A 128 14.08 12.93 1.07
C VAL A 128 14.84 12.29 -0.11
N ASP A 129 15.29 11.05 0.07
CA ASP A 129 15.95 10.30 -1.00
C ASP A 129 14.88 9.59 -1.85
N ILE A 130 14.87 9.89 -3.16
CA ILE A 130 13.86 9.40 -4.10
C ILE A 130 14.45 8.27 -4.96
N TYR A 131 13.77 7.12 -4.96
CA TYR A 131 14.14 5.92 -5.71
C TYR A 131 13.08 5.54 -6.74
N GLY A 132 13.50 4.87 -7.81
CA GLY A 132 12.61 4.33 -8.85
C GLY A 132 12.69 5.10 -10.16
N ARG A 133 11.58 5.16 -10.91
CA ARG A 133 11.59 5.70 -12.28
C ARG A 133 11.82 7.21 -12.24
N GLY A 134 12.98 7.65 -12.73
CA GLY A 134 13.39 9.05 -12.69
C GLY A 134 14.06 9.47 -11.37
N GLY A 135 14.33 8.51 -10.47
CA GLY A 135 15.09 8.71 -9.24
C GLY A 135 16.39 7.90 -9.23
N THR A 136 16.94 7.68 -8.04
CA THR A 136 18.14 6.87 -7.84
C THR A 136 17.81 5.39 -7.96
N GLU A 137 18.71 4.60 -8.55
CA GLU A 137 18.60 3.15 -8.53
C GLU A 137 19.00 2.58 -7.16
N PHE A 138 18.41 1.44 -6.80
CA PHE A 138 18.85 0.72 -5.61
C PHE A 138 20.22 0.08 -5.86
N PRO A 139 21.05 -0.10 -4.81
CA PRO A 139 22.23 -0.93 -4.92
C PRO A 139 21.86 -2.31 -5.51
N PRO A 140 22.64 -2.82 -6.49
CA PRO A 140 22.38 -4.13 -7.06
C PRO A 140 22.50 -5.20 -5.97
N GLU A 141 21.77 -6.32 -6.13
CA GLU A 141 21.82 -7.52 -5.29
C GLU A 141 21.06 -7.49 -3.95
N LEU A 142 20.43 -6.38 -3.56
CA LEU A 142 19.63 -6.30 -2.33
C LEU A 142 18.12 -6.18 -2.61
N ASP A 143 17.30 -6.78 -1.75
CA ASP A 143 15.87 -6.43 -1.71
C ASP A 143 15.76 -4.94 -1.35
N ALA A 144 15.13 -4.16 -2.23
CA ALA A 144 15.07 -2.71 -2.12
C ALA A 144 14.47 -2.25 -0.78
N PHE A 145 13.39 -2.89 -0.33
CA PHE A 145 12.69 -2.48 0.88
C PHE A 145 13.37 -3.00 2.15
N GLN A 146 14.10 -4.12 2.08
CA GLN A 146 15.04 -4.50 3.13
C GLN A 146 16.17 -3.47 3.26
N TRP A 147 16.78 -3.06 2.15
CA TRP A 147 17.83 -2.05 2.18
C TRP A 147 17.30 -0.72 2.75
N LEU A 148 16.09 -0.31 2.37
CA LEU A 148 15.45 0.86 2.98
C LEU A 148 15.24 0.68 4.48
N SER A 149 14.83 -0.51 4.94
CA SER A 149 14.57 -0.73 6.37
C SER A 149 15.81 -0.65 7.23
N GLU A 150 16.95 -1.07 6.69
CA GLU A 150 18.25 -1.05 7.37
C GLU A 150 18.93 0.33 7.33
N ASN A 151 18.54 1.23 6.41
CA ASN A 151 19.23 2.51 6.21
C ASN A 151 18.39 3.75 6.54
N TYR A 152 17.06 3.68 6.42
CA TYR A 152 16.16 4.83 6.60
C TYR A 152 15.28 4.70 7.84
N LYS A 153 15.02 5.84 8.48
CA LYS A 153 14.10 5.91 9.62
C LYS A 153 12.64 5.92 9.17
N PHE A 154 12.35 6.62 8.07
CA PHE A 154 11.02 6.81 7.52
C PHE A 154 10.91 6.44 6.05
N TYR A 155 9.73 5.95 5.67
CA TYR A 155 9.36 5.65 4.31
C TYR A 155 8.03 6.35 3.96
N LEU A 156 8.01 7.07 2.84
CA LEU A 156 6.80 7.71 2.32
C LEU A 156 5.99 6.69 1.49
N ALA A 157 4.90 6.20 2.08
CA ALA A 157 4.03 5.20 1.46
C ALA A 157 2.86 5.83 0.67
N PHE A 158 3.15 6.80 -0.20
CA PHE A 158 2.10 7.54 -0.93
C PHE A 158 1.47 6.71 -2.04
N GLU A 159 0.14 6.62 -2.00
CA GLU A 159 -0.62 6.03 -3.09
C GLU A 159 -0.60 6.90 -4.34
N ASN A 160 -0.88 6.28 -5.48
CA ASN A 160 -0.91 6.97 -6.77
C ASN A 160 -2.21 7.75 -7.02
N SER A 161 -3.25 7.53 -6.20
CA SER A 161 -4.57 8.17 -6.29
C SER A 161 -5.16 8.36 -4.90
N ASN A 162 -5.97 9.41 -4.74
CA ASN A 162 -6.75 9.61 -3.51
C ASN A 162 -8.12 8.92 -3.68
N CYS A 163 -8.20 7.67 -3.25
CA CYS A 163 -9.42 6.88 -3.37
C CYS A 163 -9.79 6.27 -2.02
N ARG A 164 -11.10 6.23 -1.74
CA ARG A 164 -11.62 5.62 -0.51
C ARG A 164 -11.16 4.17 -0.40
N ASN A 165 -10.65 3.80 0.78
CA ASN A 165 -10.15 2.46 1.11
C ASN A 165 -8.96 1.98 0.26
N TYR A 166 -8.33 2.84 -0.54
CA TYR A 166 -7.20 2.47 -1.39
C TYR A 166 -5.90 2.50 -0.59
N ILE A 167 -5.61 1.42 0.13
CA ILE A 167 -4.37 1.22 0.90
C ILE A 167 -3.70 -0.04 0.38
N THR A 168 -2.52 0.10 -0.20
CA THR A 168 -1.88 -0.96 -1.00
C THR A 168 -0.68 -1.62 -0.29
N GLU A 169 0.13 -2.36 -1.05
CA GLU A 169 1.40 -2.93 -0.60
C GLU A 169 2.37 -1.88 -0.06
N LYS A 170 2.28 -0.62 -0.52
CA LYS A 170 3.16 0.47 -0.08
C LYS A 170 3.10 0.66 1.44
N ALA A 171 1.91 0.74 1.98
CA ALA A 171 1.70 0.95 3.40
C ALA A 171 1.99 -0.31 4.24
N THR A 172 2.04 -1.49 3.62
CA THR A 172 1.90 -2.75 4.35
C THR A 172 3.05 -3.69 4.10
N VAL A 173 3.19 -4.19 2.88
CA VAL A 173 4.32 -5.03 2.48
C VAL A 173 5.60 -4.20 2.54
N ASN A 174 5.65 -3.08 1.85
CA ASN A 174 6.87 -2.29 1.68
C ASN A 174 7.32 -1.64 2.99
N ALA A 175 6.37 -1.06 3.75
CA ALA A 175 6.67 -0.41 5.02
C ALA A 175 6.78 -1.37 6.21
N LEU A 176 5.91 -2.39 6.32
CA LEU A 176 5.76 -3.16 7.56
C LEU A 176 6.37 -4.57 7.51
N LYS A 177 6.60 -5.16 6.33
CA LYS A 177 7.06 -6.56 6.22
C LYS A 177 8.55 -6.74 6.51
N TYR A 178 9.39 -5.78 6.15
CA TYR A 178 10.85 -5.94 6.07
C TYR A 178 11.57 -5.77 7.42
N VAL A 179 11.13 -6.55 8.41
CA VAL A 179 11.67 -6.61 9.76
C VAL A 179 12.46 -7.90 9.94
N LYS A 180 13.75 -7.81 10.28
CA LYS A 180 14.54 -8.96 10.71
C LYS A 180 14.20 -9.24 12.18
N LEU A 181 13.41 -10.28 12.41
CA LEU A 181 12.86 -10.62 13.72
C LEU A 181 13.82 -11.49 14.53
N SER A 182 14.46 -10.90 15.54
CA SER A 182 14.79 -11.66 16.74
C SER A 182 13.53 -11.74 17.61
N SER A 183 12.93 -12.93 17.63
CA SER A 183 11.82 -13.51 18.42
C SER A 183 10.89 -12.72 19.37
N ILE A 184 11.15 -11.49 19.81
CA ILE A 184 10.25 -10.76 20.72
C ILE A 184 10.25 -9.27 20.32
N THR A 185 9.09 -8.80 19.83
CA THR A 185 8.76 -7.47 19.30
C THR A 185 9.04 -7.26 17.79
N ARG A 186 7.94 -7.19 17.02
CA ARG A 186 7.90 -6.82 15.60
C ARG A 186 7.83 -5.30 15.51
N ASN A 187 8.88 -4.62 15.05
CA ASN A 187 8.85 -3.16 14.89
C ASN A 187 9.25 -2.75 13.47
N PRO A 188 8.36 -2.07 12.72
CA PRO A 188 8.55 -1.77 11.30
C PRO A 188 9.48 -0.56 11.06
N LEU A 189 9.84 -0.33 9.80
CA LEU A 189 10.11 1.04 9.31
C LEU A 189 8.97 1.93 9.81
N THR A 190 9.30 3.09 10.37
CA THR A 190 8.26 4.05 10.70
C THR A 190 7.76 4.66 9.39
N ALA A 191 6.69 4.09 8.83
CA ALA A 191 6.08 4.71 7.66
C ALA A 191 5.34 5.97 8.08
N ILE A 192 5.56 7.03 7.32
CA ILE A 192 4.71 8.22 7.39
C ILE A 192 3.60 7.98 6.37
N PHE A 193 2.42 7.70 6.87
CA PHE A 193 1.24 7.47 6.07
C PHE A 193 0.53 8.80 5.82
N PHE A 194 0.33 9.13 4.56
CA PHE A 194 -0.65 10.13 4.17
C PHE A 194 -1.67 9.42 3.28
N SER A 195 -2.77 8.97 3.89
CA SER A 195 -4.01 8.78 3.14
C SER A 195 -4.67 10.15 3.13
N ILE A 196 -4.61 10.84 1.99
CA ILE A 196 -5.42 12.03 1.79
C ILE A 196 -6.83 11.52 1.58
N GLU A 197 -7.56 11.31 2.69
CA GLU A 197 -9.01 11.13 2.63
C GLU A 197 -9.59 12.48 2.20
N SER A 198 -10.24 12.50 1.03
CA SER A 198 -11.13 13.59 0.59
C SER A 198 -12.51 13.44 1.19
#